data_AF-A0A2E7CC27-F1
#
_entry.id   AF-A0A2E7CC27-F1
#
_cell.length_a   1.000
_cell.length_b   1.000
_cell.length_c   1.000
_cell.angle_alpha   90.00
_cell.angle_beta   90.00
_cell.angle_gamma   90.00
#
_symmetry.space_group_name_H-M   'P 1'
#
loop_
_entity.id
_entity.type
_entity.pdbx_description
1 polymer ?
#
loop_
_entity_poly.entity_id
_entity_poly.type
_entity_poly.pdbx_seq_one_letter_code
_entity_poly.pdbx_strand_id
1 'polypeptide(L)'
;SSRGTVLSWKEAHRNDPGIKGLYMYNALPSGAWGDSTFWHPPNDVTEQSPNIFFVYKREPGCSSDSINPDIHDPNYGIIIQNRYSDLGIIGKDTLVHSIGNSTNTDRYQFLLEFALSVIDPCLPANIESENSNLQRINIYPNPSNDIFNIVFNTNTKKDIDLRVHNVSGELIFSESLKDFNGNFNRSIDLSQYSSAIYILQLNTKDEILNKKLVLEK
;
A
#
# COMPACT_ATOMS: atom_id res chain seq x y z
N SER A 1 14.04 10.82 -14.87
CA SER A 1 12.78 11.18 -15.56
C SER A 1 11.83 11.81 -14.54
N SER A 2 11.10 12.86 -14.90
CA SER A 2 10.06 13.42 -14.02
C SER A 2 8.95 12.37 -13.85
N ARG A 3 8.48 12.17 -12.61
CA ARG A 3 7.46 11.14 -12.28
C ARG A 3 6.13 11.37 -13.01
N GLY A 4 5.93 12.53 -13.63
CA GLY A 4 4.75 12.89 -14.41
C GLY A 4 4.89 12.72 -15.94
N THR A 5 6.02 12.21 -16.46
CA THR A 5 6.16 12.02 -17.92
C THR A 5 5.28 10.87 -18.43
N VAL A 6 4.74 10.98 -19.65
CA VAL A 6 3.98 9.92 -20.33
C VAL A 6 4.70 8.56 -20.29
N LEU A 7 6.02 8.56 -20.47
CA LEU A 7 6.82 7.33 -20.38
C LEU A 7 6.69 6.64 -19.03
N SER A 8 6.76 7.39 -17.92
CA SER A 8 6.60 6.82 -16.57
C SER A 8 5.25 6.14 -16.40
N TRP A 9 4.18 6.69 -16.98
CA TRP A 9 2.84 6.12 -16.92
C TRP A 9 2.70 4.85 -17.77
N LYS A 10 3.25 4.88 -18.99
CA LYS A 10 3.29 3.70 -19.86
C LYS A 10 4.05 2.55 -19.22
N GLU A 11 5.23 2.85 -18.65
CA GLU A 11 6.01 1.86 -17.92
C GLU A 11 5.26 1.32 -16.70
N ALA A 12 4.60 2.20 -15.93
CA ALA A 12 3.84 1.79 -14.75
C ALA A 12 2.68 0.84 -15.06
N HIS A 13 2.08 0.94 -16.24
CA HIS A 13 0.98 0.06 -16.69
C HIS A 13 1.43 -1.10 -17.59
N ARG A 14 2.74 -1.21 -17.86
CA ARG A 14 3.29 -2.32 -18.64
C ARG A 14 2.94 -3.64 -17.96
N ASN A 15 2.52 -4.62 -18.76
CA ASN A 15 2.27 -5.98 -18.31
C ASN A 15 3.61 -6.74 -18.10
N ASP A 16 4.41 -6.26 -17.15
CA ASP A 16 5.65 -6.87 -16.71
C ASP A 16 5.41 -7.52 -15.33
N PRO A 17 5.69 -8.82 -15.14
CA PRO A 17 5.51 -9.51 -13.86
C PRO A 17 6.24 -8.86 -12.67
N GLY A 18 7.32 -8.10 -12.92
CA GLY A 18 8.06 -7.34 -11.91
C GLY A 18 7.40 -6.01 -11.52
N ILE A 19 6.43 -5.53 -12.30
CA ILE A 19 5.68 -4.30 -12.03
C ILE A 19 4.34 -4.70 -11.40
N LYS A 20 4.26 -4.54 -10.08
CA LYS A 20 3.07 -4.88 -9.31
C LYS A 20 2.05 -3.74 -9.21
N GLY A 21 2.47 -2.53 -9.56
CA GLY A 21 1.68 -1.31 -9.43
C GLY A 21 2.59 -0.15 -9.08
N LEU A 22 1.98 1.03 -8.96
CA LEU A 22 2.72 2.23 -8.66
C LEU A 22 2.06 3.04 -7.54
N TYR A 23 2.85 3.35 -6.52
CA TYR A 23 2.46 4.25 -5.44
C TYR A 23 2.91 5.68 -5.75
N MET A 24 1.96 6.56 -6.08
CA MET A 24 2.21 7.95 -6.46
C MET A 24 1.72 8.92 -5.38
N TYR A 25 2.62 9.31 -4.49
CA TYR A 25 2.36 10.39 -3.52
C TYR A 25 2.36 11.77 -4.20
N ASN A 26 1.27 12.52 -4.00
CA ASN A 26 0.99 13.83 -4.60
C ASN A 26 1.20 13.84 -6.12
N ALA A 27 0.45 12.98 -6.82
CA ALA A 27 0.55 12.83 -8.27
C ALA A 27 0.32 14.15 -9.02
N LEU A 28 1.01 14.30 -10.15
CA LEU A 28 1.01 15.51 -10.98
C LEU A 28 0.40 15.20 -12.36
N PRO A 29 -0.89 15.46 -12.59
CA PRO A 29 -1.54 15.09 -13.85
C PRO A 29 -1.33 16.08 -15.00
N SER A 30 -0.89 17.31 -14.73
CA SER A 30 -0.95 18.42 -15.69
C SER A 30 -0.21 18.19 -17.02
N GLY A 31 0.69 17.21 -17.10
CA GLY A 31 1.29 16.75 -18.36
C GLY A 31 0.52 15.61 -19.02
N ALA A 32 0.80 14.37 -18.59
CA ALA A 32 0.29 13.16 -19.23
C ALA A 32 -1.24 13.04 -19.30
N TRP A 33 -1.96 13.72 -18.39
CA TRP A 33 -3.41 13.68 -18.29
C TRP A 33 -4.08 15.01 -18.68
N GLY A 34 -3.31 16.11 -18.75
CA GLY A 34 -3.81 17.45 -19.06
C GLY A 34 -3.99 17.75 -20.55
N ASP A 35 -3.32 17.01 -21.44
CA ASP A 35 -3.43 17.17 -22.89
C ASP A 35 -3.48 15.81 -23.60
N SER A 36 -4.63 15.52 -24.20
CA SER A 36 -4.93 14.25 -24.88
C SER A 36 -4.15 14.03 -26.18
N THR A 37 -3.44 15.03 -26.69
CA THR A 37 -2.63 14.92 -27.91
C THR A 37 -1.31 14.20 -27.67
N PHE A 38 -0.80 14.19 -26.43
CA PHE A 38 0.48 13.55 -26.08
C PHE A 38 0.36 12.06 -25.75
N TRP A 39 -0.80 11.63 -25.23
CA TRP A 39 -1.03 10.24 -24.87
C TRP A 39 -2.52 9.91 -24.83
N HIS A 40 -2.87 8.75 -25.40
CA HIS A 40 -4.18 8.14 -25.27
C HIS A 40 -4.06 6.88 -24.38
N PRO A 41 -4.38 6.98 -23.07
CA PRO A 41 -4.17 5.90 -22.10
C PRO A 41 -4.78 4.53 -22.47
N PRO A 42 -5.95 4.43 -23.12
CA PRO A 42 -6.51 3.14 -23.53
C PRO A 42 -5.63 2.29 -24.44
N ASN A 43 -4.60 2.88 -25.07
CA ASN A 43 -3.64 2.12 -25.87
C ASN A 43 -2.64 1.30 -25.03
N ASP A 44 -2.39 1.71 -23.78
CA ASP A 44 -1.35 1.13 -22.92
C ASP A 44 -1.93 0.56 -21.60
N VAL A 45 -3.13 0.99 -21.19
CA VAL A 45 -3.80 0.54 -19.96
C VAL A 45 -4.83 -0.53 -20.29
N THR A 46 -4.55 -1.78 -19.95
CA THR A 46 -5.43 -2.93 -20.20
C THR A 46 -5.98 -3.52 -18.90
N GLU A 47 -6.90 -4.48 -19.02
CA GLU A 47 -7.40 -5.27 -17.88
C GLU A 47 -6.29 -6.00 -17.10
N GLN A 48 -5.15 -6.28 -17.72
CA GLN A 48 -4.00 -6.93 -17.07
C GLN A 48 -3.00 -5.92 -16.52
N SER A 49 -3.11 -4.64 -16.88
CA SER A 49 -2.23 -3.60 -16.34
C SER A 49 -2.37 -3.52 -14.82
N PRO A 50 -1.26 -3.34 -14.11
CA PRO A 50 -1.30 -3.14 -12.67
C PRO A 50 -1.92 -1.79 -12.33
N ASN A 51 -2.40 -1.70 -11.10
CA ASN A 51 -3.12 -0.54 -10.58
C ASN A 51 -2.16 0.58 -10.17
N ILE A 52 -2.57 1.84 -10.33
CA ILE A 52 -1.83 3.00 -9.82
C ILE A 52 -2.58 3.59 -8.62
N PHE A 53 -1.87 3.70 -7.50
CA PHE A 53 -2.36 4.31 -6.27
C PHE A 53 -1.98 5.79 -6.24
N PHE A 54 -2.97 6.65 -6.43
CA PHE A 54 -2.84 8.09 -6.23
C PHE A 54 -3.04 8.42 -4.77
N VAL A 55 -1.99 8.92 -4.14
CA VAL A 55 -2.00 9.18 -2.71
C VAL A 55 -1.89 10.67 -2.46
N TYR A 56 -2.88 11.23 -1.77
CA TYR A 56 -2.85 12.62 -1.36
C TYR A 56 -2.91 12.76 0.15
N LYS A 57 -2.23 13.79 0.66
CA LYS A 57 -2.25 14.09 2.09
C LYS A 57 -3.64 14.54 2.57
N ARG A 58 -4.46 15.12 1.71
CA ARG A 58 -5.77 15.70 2.05
C ARG A 58 -6.84 15.14 1.13
N GLU A 59 -8.08 15.14 1.61
CA GLU A 59 -9.26 14.80 0.81
C GLU A 59 -9.44 15.78 -0.35
N PRO A 60 -9.81 15.31 -1.56
CA PRO A 60 -10.27 16.18 -2.63
C PRO A 60 -11.38 17.11 -2.14
N GLY A 61 -11.32 18.39 -2.52
CA GLY A 61 -12.17 19.46 -1.98
C GLY A 61 -11.49 20.30 -0.89
N CYS A 62 -10.39 19.82 -0.28
CA CYS A 62 -9.61 20.58 0.72
C CYS A 62 -8.37 21.27 0.12
N SER A 63 -8.57 22.11 -0.90
CA SER A 63 -7.48 22.88 -1.51
C SER A 63 -6.83 23.84 -0.49
N SER A 64 -5.51 24.05 -0.61
CA SER A 64 -4.84 25.15 0.11
C SER A 64 -5.06 26.52 -0.52
N ASP A 65 -5.44 26.57 -1.80
CA ASP A 65 -5.75 27.81 -2.53
C ASP A 65 -6.81 27.49 -3.59
N SER A 66 -8.06 27.88 -3.34
CA SER A 66 -9.19 27.60 -4.23
C SER A 66 -9.18 28.42 -5.52
N ILE A 67 -8.33 29.44 -5.63
CA ILE A 67 -8.23 30.32 -6.80
C ILE A 67 -7.06 29.90 -7.68
N ASN A 68 -5.94 29.51 -7.07
CA ASN A 68 -4.74 29.06 -7.78
C ASN A 68 -4.14 27.81 -7.10
N PRO A 69 -4.79 26.64 -7.24
CA PRO A 69 -4.35 25.42 -6.59
C PRO A 69 -2.98 24.98 -7.13
N ASP A 70 -2.05 24.67 -6.22
CA ASP A 70 -0.76 24.10 -6.58
C ASP A 70 -0.93 22.76 -7.33
N ILE A 71 0.06 22.37 -8.12
CA ILE A 71 0.04 21.14 -8.92
C ILE A 71 -0.07 19.85 -8.08
N HIS A 72 0.21 19.91 -6.76
CA HIS A 72 0.00 18.79 -5.81
C HIS A 72 -1.36 18.82 -5.10
N ASP A 73 -2.30 19.65 -5.55
CA ASP A 73 -3.64 19.75 -4.96
C ASP A 73 -4.41 18.43 -5.04
N PRO A 74 -5.08 17.97 -3.95
CA PRO A 74 -5.80 16.70 -3.95
C PRO A 74 -6.95 16.62 -4.97
N ASN A 75 -7.49 17.75 -5.43
CA ASN A 75 -8.50 17.76 -6.49
C ASN A 75 -8.01 17.14 -7.80
N TYR A 76 -6.70 17.16 -8.04
CA TYR A 76 -6.11 16.50 -9.20
C TYR A 76 -6.30 14.98 -9.19
N GLY A 77 -6.45 14.36 -8.01
CA GLY A 77 -6.82 12.95 -7.91
C GLY A 77 -8.14 12.65 -8.61
N ILE A 78 -9.18 13.44 -8.33
CA ILE A 78 -10.52 13.29 -8.93
C ILE A 78 -10.50 13.54 -10.43
N ILE A 79 -9.72 14.53 -10.90
CA ILE A 79 -9.56 14.78 -12.34
C ILE A 79 -9.01 13.55 -13.04
N ILE A 80 -8.00 12.89 -12.46
CA ILE A 80 -7.44 11.65 -13.02
C ILE A 80 -8.49 10.54 -13.01
N GLN A 81 -9.19 10.30 -11.90
CA GLN A 81 -10.21 9.23 -11.83
C GLN A 81 -11.33 9.42 -12.86
N ASN A 82 -11.85 10.65 -12.98
CA ASN A 82 -12.86 10.99 -13.98
C ASN A 82 -12.33 10.71 -15.39
N ARG A 83 -11.06 11.01 -15.65
CA ARG A 83 -10.43 10.73 -16.94
C ARG A 83 -10.30 9.23 -17.21
N TYR A 84 -9.97 8.40 -16.22
CA TYR A 84 -10.01 6.93 -16.36
C TYR A 84 -11.43 6.45 -16.70
N SER A 85 -12.45 7.03 -16.06
CA SER A 85 -13.86 6.75 -16.35
C SER A 85 -14.27 7.13 -17.76
N ASP A 86 -13.99 8.36 -18.20
CA ASP A 86 -14.32 8.85 -19.54
C ASP A 86 -13.67 8.02 -20.66
N LEU A 87 -12.50 7.44 -20.37
CA LEU A 87 -11.73 6.62 -21.28
C LEU A 87 -12.08 5.12 -21.22
N GLY A 88 -13.00 4.71 -20.34
CA GLY A 88 -13.44 3.32 -20.21
C GLY A 88 -12.43 2.37 -19.57
N ILE A 89 -11.44 2.89 -18.83
CA ILE A 89 -10.37 2.12 -18.16
C ILE A 89 -10.52 2.11 -16.63
N ILE A 90 -11.77 2.14 -16.15
CA ILE A 90 -12.13 2.19 -14.72
C ILE A 90 -11.49 1.02 -13.95
N GLY A 91 -11.05 1.28 -12.72
CA GLY A 91 -10.50 0.25 -11.83
C GLY A 91 -9.01 -0.03 -12.06
N LYS A 92 -8.35 0.81 -12.88
CA LYS A 92 -6.89 0.82 -13.08
C LYS A 92 -6.19 1.94 -12.30
N ASP A 93 -6.97 2.65 -11.51
CA ASP A 93 -6.55 3.62 -10.53
C ASP A 93 -7.16 3.35 -9.16
N THR A 94 -6.51 3.85 -8.13
CA THR A 94 -7.05 3.92 -6.77
C THR A 94 -6.62 5.24 -6.16
N LEU A 95 -7.61 6.07 -5.82
CA LEU A 95 -7.39 7.31 -5.10
C LEU A 95 -7.51 7.05 -3.59
N VAL A 96 -6.42 7.27 -2.87
CA VAL A 96 -6.37 7.20 -1.41
C VAL A 96 -5.93 8.54 -0.85
N HIS A 97 -6.59 8.98 0.21
CA HIS A 97 -6.28 10.23 0.87
C HIS A 97 -6.56 10.15 2.36
N SER A 98 -5.98 11.06 3.14
CA SER A 98 -6.44 11.20 4.53
C SER A 98 -7.87 11.73 4.54
N ILE A 99 -8.69 11.22 5.46
CA ILE A 99 -10.03 11.77 5.72
C ILE A 99 -9.81 13.10 6.48
N GLY A 100 -10.03 14.23 5.82
CA GLY A 100 -9.97 15.58 6.42
C GLY A 100 -8.57 16.19 6.69
N ASN A 101 -8.50 17.02 7.73
CA ASN A 101 -7.30 17.76 8.18
C ASN A 101 -6.36 16.87 9.03
N SER A 102 -5.94 15.72 8.51
CA SER A 102 -4.97 14.89 9.22
C SER A 102 -3.64 15.64 9.41
N THR A 103 -3.10 15.63 10.64
CA THR A 103 -1.73 16.08 10.91
C THR A 103 -0.70 15.03 10.49
N ASN A 104 -1.14 13.85 10.04
CA ASN A 104 -0.25 12.81 9.55
C ASN A 104 0.52 13.32 8.33
N THR A 105 1.84 13.30 8.44
CA THR A 105 2.76 13.73 7.38
C THR A 105 3.51 12.56 6.76
N ASP A 106 3.23 11.32 7.20
CA ASP A 106 3.85 10.12 6.67
C ASP A 106 3.40 9.89 5.22
N ARG A 107 4.33 10.12 4.28
CA ARG A 107 4.17 9.84 2.84
C ARG A 107 3.93 8.35 2.52
N TYR A 108 4.11 7.45 3.49
CA TYR A 108 3.87 6.01 3.37
C TYR A 108 2.67 5.54 4.19
N GLN A 109 1.81 6.45 4.65
CA GLN A 109 0.62 6.13 5.44
C GLN A 109 -0.22 5.02 4.78
N PHE A 110 -0.42 5.12 3.47
CA PHE A 110 -1.22 4.16 2.67
C PHE A 110 -0.37 3.11 1.95
N LEU A 111 0.95 3.05 2.21
CA LEU A 111 1.81 2.08 1.54
C LEU A 111 1.43 0.65 1.90
N LEU A 112 0.97 0.43 3.14
CA LEU A 112 0.49 -0.88 3.58
C LEU A 112 -0.71 -1.32 2.74
N GLU A 113 -1.70 -0.45 2.52
CA GLU A 113 -2.86 -0.76 1.67
C GLU A 113 -2.45 -1.09 0.23
N PHE A 114 -1.55 -0.29 -0.35
CA PHE A 114 -1.01 -0.56 -1.67
C PHE A 114 -0.36 -1.94 -1.75
N ALA A 115 0.58 -2.23 -0.86
CA ALA A 115 1.34 -3.47 -0.95
C ALA A 115 0.51 -4.70 -0.55
N LEU A 116 -0.52 -4.56 0.29
CA LEU A 116 -1.50 -5.63 0.51
C LEU A 116 -2.32 -5.93 -0.75
N SER A 117 -2.74 -4.89 -1.50
CA SER A 117 -3.43 -5.08 -2.79
C SER A 117 -2.58 -5.83 -3.83
N VAL A 118 -1.26 -5.77 -3.68
CA VAL A 118 -0.28 -6.48 -4.51
C VAL A 118 -0.06 -7.93 -4.06
N ILE A 119 0.02 -8.16 -2.74
CA ILE A 119 0.31 -9.48 -2.17
C ILE A 119 -0.85 -10.45 -2.44
N ASP A 120 -2.08 -10.00 -2.21
CA ASP A 120 -3.27 -10.81 -2.45
C ASP A 120 -4.48 -9.91 -2.74
N PRO A 121 -4.85 -9.74 -4.03
CA PRO A 121 -5.96 -8.89 -4.45
C PRO A 121 -7.33 -9.33 -3.93
N CYS A 122 -7.45 -10.58 -3.47
CA CYS A 122 -8.70 -11.14 -2.96
C CYS A 122 -8.82 -11.05 -1.44
N LEU A 123 -7.80 -10.55 -0.73
CA LEU A 123 -7.91 -10.30 0.70
C LEU A 123 -8.71 -9.04 0.98
N PRO A 124 -9.66 -9.06 1.92
CA PRO A 124 -10.28 -7.84 2.40
C PRO A 124 -9.20 -6.93 3.02
N ALA A 125 -9.26 -5.64 2.69
CA ALA A 125 -8.46 -4.62 3.36
C ALA A 125 -8.66 -4.71 4.88
N ASN A 126 -7.58 -4.52 5.65
CA ASN A 126 -7.49 -4.61 7.12
C ASN A 126 -8.86 -4.58 7.83
N ILE A 127 -9.38 -5.75 8.22
CA ILE A 127 -10.47 -5.83 9.19
C ILE A 127 -9.82 -5.90 10.58
N GLU A 128 -9.39 -4.74 11.09
CA GLU A 128 -9.16 -4.63 12.54
C GLU A 128 -10.55 -4.66 13.21
N SER A 129 -11.07 -5.85 13.48
CA SER A 129 -12.35 -5.99 14.19
C SER A 129 -12.17 -5.51 15.63
N GLU A 130 -13.09 -4.68 16.14
CA GLU A 130 -13.09 -4.25 17.54
C GLU A 130 -13.25 -5.44 18.54
N ASN A 131 -13.55 -6.64 18.03
CA ASN A 131 -13.67 -7.90 18.76
C ASN A 131 -12.57 -8.93 18.37
N SER A 132 -11.35 -8.48 18.03
CA SER A 132 -10.25 -9.39 17.72
C SER A 132 -9.89 -10.25 18.94
N ASN A 133 -9.88 -11.58 18.79
CA ASN A 133 -9.49 -12.49 19.87
C ASN A 133 -7.97 -12.64 20.00
N LEU A 134 -7.20 -12.13 19.04
CA LEU A 134 -5.77 -11.88 19.19
C LEU A 134 -5.59 -10.65 20.08
N GLN A 135 -4.91 -10.84 21.21
CA GLN A 135 -4.44 -9.69 21.98
C GLN A 135 -3.43 -8.90 21.13
N ARG A 136 -3.39 -7.57 21.28
CA ARG A 136 -2.55 -6.65 20.48
C ARG A 136 -1.18 -7.25 20.18
N ILE A 137 -0.88 -7.40 18.88
CA ILE A 137 0.47 -7.72 18.43
C ILE A 137 1.40 -6.55 18.74
N ASN A 138 2.53 -6.86 19.37
CA ASN A 138 3.59 -5.91 19.67
C ASN A 138 4.81 -6.27 18.82
N ILE A 139 5.41 -5.25 18.21
CA ILE A 139 6.56 -5.40 17.33
C ILE A 139 7.59 -4.37 17.76
N TYR A 140 8.80 -4.82 18.10
CA TYR A 140 9.85 -3.91 18.55
C TYR A 140 11.28 -4.45 18.31
N PRO A 141 12.27 -3.56 18.11
CA PRO A 141 12.05 -2.14 17.81
C PRO A 141 11.38 -1.97 16.43
N ASN A 142 10.69 -0.86 16.23
CA ASN A 142 10.14 -0.49 14.92
C ASN A 142 10.11 1.05 14.82
N PRO A 143 11.03 1.69 14.07
CA PRO A 143 12.01 1.08 13.16
C PRO A 143 13.07 0.18 13.83
N SER A 144 13.69 -0.71 13.05
CA SER A 144 14.81 -1.58 13.47
C SER A 144 15.97 -1.52 12.47
N ASN A 145 17.19 -1.84 12.91
CA ASN A 145 18.38 -1.94 12.06
C ASN A 145 18.53 -3.32 11.41
N ASP A 146 17.99 -4.35 12.05
CA ASP A 146 18.19 -5.75 11.67
C ASP A 146 17.07 -6.67 12.18
N ILE A 147 16.85 -6.70 13.49
CA ILE A 147 16.03 -7.70 14.16
C ILE A 147 14.72 -7.08 14.64
N PHE A 148 13.61 -7.75 14.35
CA PHE A 148 12.28 -7.43 14.90
C PHE A 148 11.85 -8.52 15.87
N ASN A 149 11.38 -8.14 17.06
CA ASN A 149 10.71 -9.06 17.98
C ASN A 149 9.22 -8.92 17.82
N ILE A 150 8.56 -10.05 17.54
CA ILE A 150 7.10 -10.14 17.37
C ILE A 150 6.55 -10.88 18.57
N VAL A 151 5.68 -10.20 19.30
CA VAL A 151 5.05 -10.71 20.51
C VAL A 151 3.55 -10.58 20.41
N PHE A 152 2.84 -11.68 20.59
CA PHE A 152 1.39 -11.66 20.73
C PHE A 152 0.94 -12.79 21.67
N ASN A 153 -0.31 -12.74 22.10
CA ASN A 153 -0.91 -13.78 22.91
C ASN A 153 -2.26 -14.20 22.31
N THR A 154 -2.56 -15.50 22.40
CA THR A 154 -3.88 -16.04 22.12
C THR A 154 -4.47 -16.66 23.38
N ASN A 155 -5.77 -16.42 23.60
CA ASN A 155 -6.51 -17.01 24.72
C ASN A 155 -7.21 -18.33 24.33
N THR A 156 -7.26 -18.66 23.05
CA THR A 156 -7.90 -19.85 22.49
C THR A 156 -6.97 -20.52 21.48
N LYS A 157 -7.16 -21.84 21.28
CA LYS A 157 -6.40 -22.59 20.27
C LYS A 157 -6.78 -22.12 18.88
N LYS A 158 -5.80 -21.70 18.09
CA LYS A 158 -5.97 -21.28 16.70
C LYS A 158 -4.81 -21.73 15.83
N ASP A 159 -5.11 -21.98 14.56
CA ASP A 159 -4.08 -22.05 13.53
C ASP A 159 -3.66 -20.62 13.19
N ILE A 160 -2.34 -20.37 13.16
CA ILE A 160 -1.74 -19.06 12.91
C ILE A 160 -0.70 -19.21 11.83
N ASP A 161 -0.85 -18.46 10.75
CA ASP A 161 0.15 -18.31 9.70
C ASP A 161 0.76 -16.90 9.78
N LEU A 162 2.01 -16.83 10.23
CA LEU A 162 2.80 -15.60 10.32
C LEU A 162 3.69 -15.50 9.08
N ARG A 163 3.64 -14.36 8.37
CA ARG A 163 4.44 -14.13 7.17
C ARG A 163 5.02 -12.72 7.16
N VAL A 164 6.24 -12.58 6.65
CA VAL A 164 6.83 -11.27 6.34
C VAL A 164 7.03 -11.20 4.84
N HIS A 165 6.57 -10.12 4.22
CA HIS A 165 6.75 -9.83 2.80
C HIS A 165 7.50 -8.51 2.61
N ASN A 166 8.24 -8.38 1.50
CA ASN A 166 8.66 -7.06 1.03
C ASN A 166 7.51 -6.34 0.29
N VAL A 167 7.70 -5.07 -0.07
CA VAL A 167 6.65 -4.26 -0.76
C VAL A 167 6.26 -4.78 -2.15
N SER A 168 7.08 -5.63 -2.77
CA SER A 168 6.78 -6.30 -4.04
C SER A 168 5.99 -7.59 -3.86
N GLY A 169 5.73 -7.97 -2.61
CA GLY A 169 4.99 -9.17 -2.20
C GLY A 169 5.82 -10.43 -2.09
N GLU A 170 7.14 -10.36 -2.28
CA GLU A 170 8.04 -11.50 -2.08
C GLU A 170 8.02 -11.95 -0.62
N LEU A 171 7.87 -13.26 -0.40
CA LEU A 171 7.88 -13.87 0.93
C LEU A 171 9.31 -13.94 1.48
N ILE A 172 9.54 -13.23 2.59
CA ILE A 172 10.83 -13.13 3.27
C ILE A 172 10.94 -14.11 4.44
N PHE A 173 9.83 -14.32 5.15
CA PHE A 173 9.73 -15.21 6.29
C PHE A 173 8.34 -15.81 6.37
N SER A 174 8.23 -17.06 6.79
CA SER A 174 6.95 -17.70 7.11
C SER A 174 7.09 -18.67 8.28
N GLU A 175 6.10 -18.67 9.16
CA GLU A 175 5.97 -19.63 10.25
C GLU A 175 4.48 -19.98 10.44
N SER A 176 4.18 -21.27 10.47
CA SER A 176 2.82 -21.78 10.66
C SER A 176 2.75 -22.52 11.99
N LEU A 177 1.83 -22.10 12.85
CA LEU A 177 1.54 -22.69 14.15
C LEU A 177 0.18 -23.38 14.07
N LYS A 178 0.11 -24.65 14.45
CA LYS A 178 -1.13 -25.43 14.49
C LYS A 178 -1.65 -25.54 15.91
N ASP A 179 -2.96 -25.34 16.09
CA ASP A 179 -3.63 -25.41 17.39
C ASP A 179 -2.94 -24.60 18.51
N PHE A 180 -2.35 -23.45 18.17
CA PHE A 180 -1.54 -22.65 19.08
C PHE A 180 -2.38 -21.93 20.13
N ASN A 181 -1.92 -21.98 21.39
CA ASN A 181 -2.50 -21.27 22.52
C ASN A 181 -1.39 -20.75 23.44
N GLY A 182 -1.47 -19.48 23.84
CA GLY A 182 -0.57 -18.87 24.81
C GLY A 182 0.28 -17.74 24.23
N ASN A 183 1.46 -17.54 24.83
CA ASN A 183 2.36 -16.44 24.47
C ASN A 183 3.28 -16.84 23.32
N PHE A 184 3.25 -16.06 22.25
CA PHE A 184 4.20 -16.14 21.16
C PHE A 184 5.26 -15.05 21.32
N ASN A 185 6.53 -15.43 21.14
CA ASN A 185 7.65 -14.49 21.11
C ASN A 185 8.69 -15.00 20.10
N ARG A 186 8.89 -14.25 19.02
CA ARG A 186 9.80 -14.62 17.93
C ARG A 186 10.63 -13.43 17.49
N SER A 187 11.93 -13.64 17.38
CA SER A 187 12.84 -12.71 16.72
C SER A 187 12.97 -13.07 15.24
N ILE A 188 12.77 -12.10 14.36
CA ILE A 188 13.01 -12.21 12.92
C ILE A 188 14.20 -11.34 12.57
N ASP A 189 15.25 -11.95 12.04
CA ASP A 189 16.46 -11.27 11.58
C ASP A 189 16.34 -10.92 10.09
N LEU A 190 16.32 -9.63 9.78
CA LEU A 190 16.30 -9.08 8.43
C LEU A 190 17.64 -8.41 8.04
N SER A 191 18.73 -8.68 8.76
CA SER A 191 20.06 -8.07 8.54
C SER A 191 20.60 -8.24 7.13
N GLN A 192 20.24 -9.32 6.42
CA GLN A 192 20.66 -9.56 5.03
C GLN A 192 19.85 -8.76 3.99
N TYR A 193 18.74 -8.12 4.38
CA TYR A 193 17.87 -7.40 3.46
C TYR A 193 18.14 -5.87 3.47
N SER A 194 17.62 -5.16 2.48
CA SER A 194 17.87 -3.72 2.29
C SER A 194 16.98 -2.87 3.19
N SER A 195 17.46 -1.69 3.59
CA SER A 195 16.63 -0.72 4.33
C SER A 195 15.39 -0.35 3.51
N ALA A 196 14.23 -0.76 4.00
CA ALA A 196 12.96 -0.70 3.31
C ALA A 196 11.81 -0.92 4.29
N ILE A 197 10.59 -0.76 3.78
CA ILE A 197 9.39 -1.16 4.49
C ILE A 197 9.09 -2.63 4.16
N TYR A 198 8.68 -3.38 5.17
CA TYR A 198 8.19 -4.76 5.06
C TYR A 198 6.79 -4.87 5.68
N ILE A 199 6.09 -5.93 5.34
CA ILE A 199 4.73 -6.20 5.80
C ILE A 199 4.74 -7.51 6.57
N LEU A 200 4.42 -7.43 7.86
CA LEU A 200 4.06 -8.59 8.65
C LEU A 200 2.57 -8.88 8.46
N GLN A 201 2.24 -10.10 8.06
CA GLN A 201 0.88 -10.62 8.02
C GLN A 201 0.75 -11.73 9.06
N LEU A 202 -0.31 -11.69 9.84
CA LEU A 202 -0.72 -12.76 10.73
C LEU A 202 -2.13 -13.18 10.33
N ASN A 203 -2.26 -14.39 9.82
CA ASN A 203 -3.52 -14.93 9.33
C ASN A 203 -3.99 -16.03 10.26
N THR A 204 -5.27 -16.01 10.62
CA THR A 204 -5.97 -17.12 11.23
C THR A 204 -7.20 -17.45 10.38
N LYS A 205 -8.02 -18.41 10.82
CA LYS A 205 -9.31 -18.69 10.16
C LYS A 205 -10.30 -17.51 10.25
N ASP A 206 -10.21 -16.72 11.31
CA ASP A 206 -11.23 -15.71 11.63
C ASP A 206 -10.78 -14.29 11.27
N GLU A 207 -9.46 -14.05 11.27
CA GLU A 207 -8.91 -12.70 11.21
C GLU A 207 -7.57 -12.66 10.46
N ILE A 208 -7.33 -11.54 9.78
CA ILE A 208 -6.08 -11.19 9.11
C ILE A 208 -5.61 -9.87 9.71
N LEU A 209 -4.38 -9.87 10.21
CA LEU A 209 -3.74 -8.71 10.82
C LEU A 209 -2.48 -8.36 10.05
N ASN A 210 -2.39 -7.12 9.58
CA ASN A 210 -1.21 -6.65 8.85
C ASN A 210 -0.52 -5.52 9.64
N LYS A 211 0.81 -5.56 9.74
CA LYS A 211 1.62 -4.52 10.39
C LYS A 211 2.83 -4.12 9.54
N LYS A 212 3.11 -2.82 9.51
CA LYS A 212 4.29 -2.24 8.84
C LYS A 212 5.54 -2.47 9.70
N LEU A 213 6.58 -3.02 9.11
CA LEU A 213 7.94 -3.07 9.67
C LEU A 213 8.81 -2.06 8.92
N VAL A 214 9.55 -1.21 9.64
CA VAL A 214 10.47 -0.24 9.03
C VAL A 214 11.90 -0.66 9.34
N LEU A 215 12.63 -1.16 8.33
CA LEU A 215 14.03 -1.53 8.44
C LEU A 215 14.89 -0.34 7.97
N GLU A 216 15.71 0.22 8.87
CA GLU A 216 16.54 1.41 8.65
C GLU A 216 17.91 1.14 9.28
N LYS A 217 18.97 1.09 8.48
CA LYS A 217 20.33 0.69 8.91
C LYS A 217 21.24 1.89 9.15
#